data_AF-A0A8H5BYW5-F1
#
_entry.id   AF-A0A8H5BYW5-F1
#
_cell.length_a   1.000
_cell.length_b   1.000
_cell.length_c   1.000
_cell.angle_alpha   90.00
_cell.angle_beta   90.00
_cell.angle_gamma   90.00
#
_symmetry.space_group_name_H-M   'P 1'
#
loop_
_entity.id
_entity.type
_entity.pdbx_description
1 polymer ?
#
loop_
_entity_poly.entity_id
_entity_poly.type
_entity_poly.pdbx_seq_one_letter_code
_entity_poly.pdbx_strand_id
1 'polypeptide(L)'
;MNLLSQYYLFKVASMVSLTPRLTSHEIAGKHTQVFIQTFADRVMVLVTQLGKVGNLIQATLPATAALLPPSIEPLQSNKLNLPEPPAAVELTPLLGSAPSAHMQTLHSLYASQIATIIWTEGSQHGLESSRKSVVVGLALAKTPDSEAGSTGQVERDLFEGVMRMVYDLLRSG
;
A
#
# COMPACT_ATOMS: atom_id res chain seq x y z
N MET A 1 22.80 14.34 35.08
CA MET A 1 21.74 13.90 34.15
C MET A 1 21.59 12.40 34.31
N ASN A 2 20.41 11.93 34.74
CA ASN A 2 20.18 10.57 35.24
C ASN A 2 19.91 9.60 34.07
N LEU A 3 20.58 8.44 34.02
CA LEU A 3 20.43 7.42 32.97
C LEU A 3 18.98 6.97 32.76
N LEU A 4 18.17 6.98 33.83
CA LEU A 4 16.73 6.69 33.77
C LEU A 4 15.94 7.68 32.93
N SER A 5 16.34 8.95 32.89
CA SER A 5 15.69 9.99 32.07
C SER A 5 16.06 9.85 30.59
N GLN A 6 17.28 9.40 30.28
CA GLN A 6 17.65 9.06 28.90
C GLN A 6 16.95 7.79 28.43
N TYR A 7 16.80 6.77 29.31
CA TYR A 7 16.05 5.55 28.98
C TYR A 7 14.57 5.84 28.71
N TYR A 8 13.93 6.73 29.48
CA TYR A 8 12.56 7.17 29.19
C TYR A 8 12.48 7.99 27.90
N LEU A 9 13.41 8.92 27.66
CA LEU A 9 13.43 9.68 26.40
C LEU A 9 13.66 8.77 25.18
N PHE A 10 14.52 7.76 25.29
CA PHE A 10 14.81 6.80 24.22
C PHE A 10 13.62 5.84 24.01
N LYS A 11 12.91 5.47 25.08
CA LYS A 11 11.68 4.66 24.99
C LYS A 11 10.49 5.44 24.43
N VAL A 12 10.43 6.75 24.66
CA VAL A 12 9.44 7.64 24.02
C VAL A 12 9.81 7.91 22.56
N ALA A 13 11.11 7.97 22.21
CA ALA A 13 11.58 8.10 20.84
C ALA A 13 11.46 6.81 20.00
N SER A 14 11.43 5.63 20.65
CA SER A 14 11.17 4.33 20.01
C SER A 14 9.68 3.99 19.92
N MET A 15 8.78 4.97 20.10
CA MET A 15 7.42 4.81 19.61
C MET A 15 7.46 5.04 18.10
N VAL A 16 7.46 3.96 17.33
CA VAL A 16 7.03 4.00 15.91
C VAL A 16 5.82 4.91 15.85
N SER A 17 5.93 6.06 15.19
CA SER A 17 4.87 7.05 15.12
C SER A 17 3.59 6.35 14.67
N LEU A 18 2.66 6.14 15.61
CA LEU A 18 1.31 5.61 15.35
C LEU A 18 0.42 6.67 14.69
N THR A 19 1.03 7.71 14.12
CA THR A 19 0.30 8.80 13.51
C THR A 19 -0.26 8.32 12.17
N PRO A 20 -1.58 8.38 11.98
CA PRO A 20 -2.17 8.10 10.68
C PRO A 20 -1.61 9.07 9.65
N ARG A 21 -1.29 8.54 8.46
CA ARG A 21 -0.85 9.34 7.32
C ARG A 21 -1.94 9.31 6.26
N LEU A 22 -2.25 10.46 5.68
CA LEU A 22 -3.31 10.61 4.68
C LEU A 22 -2.82 11.55 3.59
N THR A 23 -3.07 11.19 2.33
CA THR A 23 -2.95 12.12 1.21
C THR A 23 -4.14 11.97 0.27
N SER A 24 -4.38 13.01 -0.52
CA SER A 24 -5.43 13.01 -1.52
C SER A 24 -4.99 13.70 -2.79
N HIS A 25 -5.25 13.05 -3.92
CA HIS A 25 -4.94 13.55 -5.24
C HIS A 25 -6.03 13.17 -6.24
N GLU A 26 -6.15 13.96 -7.30
CA GLU A 26 -6.96 13.59 -8.45
C GLU A 26 -6.16 12.66 -9.35
N ILE A 27 -6.70 11.47 -9.64
CA ILE A 27 -6.09 10.49 -10.54
C ILE A 27 -7.16 10.07 -11.55
N ALA A 28 -6.83 10.20 -12.84
CA ALA A 28 -7.74 9.91 -13.95
C ALA A 28 -9.13 10.57 -13.79
N GLY A 29 -9.15 11.85 -13.36
CA GLY A 29 -10.38 12.63 -13.18
C GLY A 29 -11.20 12.26 -11.94
N LYS A 30 -10.67 11.40 -11.04
CA LYS A 30 -11.34 10.96 -9.82
C LYS A 30 -10.53 11.35 -8.59
N HIS A 31 -11.20 11.99 -7.63
CA HIS A 31 -10.61 12.28 -6.33
C HIS A 31 -10.32 10.98 -5.59
N THR A 32 -9.04 10.71 -5.33
CA THR A 32 -8.56 9.49 -4.69
C THR A 32 -7.89 9.86 -3.38
N GLN A 33 -8.20 9.11 -2.33
CA GLN A 33 -7.63 9.27 -1.00
C GLN A 33 -6.89 8.00 -0.61
N VAL A 34 -5.69 8.17 -0.06
CA VAL A 34 -4.88 7.07 0.48
C VAL A 34 -4.59 7.37 1.94
N PHE A 35 -4.93 6.43 2.81
CA PHE A 35 -4.72 6.49 4.25
C PHE A 35 -3.86 5.29 4.69
N ILE A 36 -2.83 5.53 5.49
CA ILE A 36 -1.93 4.51 6.03
C ILE A 36 -1.87 4.67 7.55
N GLN A 37 -2.14 3.58 8.27
CA GLN A 37 -2.01 3.50 9.72
C GLN A 37 -1.23 2.25 10.09
N THR A 38 -0.11 2.45 10.78
CA THR A 38 0.68 1.35 11.33
C THR A 38 0.18 1.00 12.73
N PHE A 39 -0.06 -0.29 12.99
CA PHE A 39 -0.34 -0.85 14.30
C PHE A 39 0.83 -1.73 14.74
N ALA A 40 0.72 -2.31 15.95
CA ALA A 40 1.76 -3.19 16.49
C ALA A 40 1.94 -4.46 15.63
N ASP A 41 0.85 -5.08 15.19
CA ASP A 41 0.82 -6.38 14.50
C ASP A 41 0.54 -6.28 12.99
N ARG A 42 -0.04 -5.16 12.54
CA ARG A 42 -0.48 -4.97 11.15
C ARG A 42 -0.28 -3.54 10.64
N VAL A 43 -0.34 -3.36 9.33
CA VAL A 43 -0.48 -2.04 8.69
C VAL A 43 -1.82 -2.00 7.98
N MET A 44 -2.61 -0.97 8.23
CA MET A 44 -3.86 -0.73 7.51
C MET A 44 -3.64 0.33 6.43
N VAL A 45 -4.05 0.01 5.20
CA VAL A 45 -4.07 0.92 4.07
C VAL A 45 -5.48 1.01 3.53
N LEU A 46 -6.00 2.21 3.33
CA LEU A 46 -7.28 2.43 2.68
C LEU A 46 -7.06 3.28 1.43
N VAL A 47 -7.59 2.82 0.30
CA VAL A 47 -7.63 3.54 -0.97
C VAL A 47 -9.10 3.72 -1.35
N THR A 48 -9.57 4.96 -1.38
CA THR A 48 -10.99 5.25 -1.61
C THR A 48 -11.19 6.42 -2.57
N GLN A 49 -12.15 6.26 -3.48
CA GLN A 49 -12.70 7.31 -4.34
C GLN A 49 -14.15 7.64 -3.98
N LEU A 50 -14.73 6.90 -3.03
CA LEU A 50 -16.16 6.93 -2.70
C LEU A 50 -16.43 7.32 -1.23
N GLY A 51 -15.37 7.61 -0.47
CA GLY A 51 -15.47 7.84 0.99
C GLY A 51 -15.88 6.59 1.78
N LYS A 52 -15.73 5.40 1.18
CA LYS A 52 -16.06 4.09 1.77
C LYS A 52 -14.80 3.23 1.92
N VAL A 53 -14.87 2.19 2.73
CA VAL A 53 -13.79 1.18 2.85
C VAL A 53 -13.78 0.21 1.66
N GLY A 54 -14.96 -0.20 1.19
CA GLY A 54 -15.10 -1.10 0.04
C GLY A 54 -14.69 -2.54 0.34
N ASN A 55 -13.92 -3.16 -0.55
CA ASN A 55 -13.41 -4.53 -0.41
C ASN A 55 -12.13 -4.53 0.45
N LEU A 56 -12.15 -5.26 1.56
CA LEU A 56 -11.04 -5.35 2.51
C LEU A 56 -10.32 -6.68 2.33
N ILE A 57 -9.02 -6.64 2.06
CA ILE A 57 -8.18 -7.81 1.79
C ILE A 57 -6.97 -7.75 2.71
N GLN A 58 -6.68 -8.85 3.40
CA GLN A 58 -5.44 -9.01 4.14
C GLN A 58 -4.39 -9.67 3.24
N ALA A 59 -3.22 -9.06 3.15
CA ALA A 59 -2.03 -9.63 2.56
C ALA A 59 -1.07 -10.10 3.66
N THR A 60 -0.58 -11.33 3.54
CA THR A 60 0.43 -11.92 4.42
C THR A 60 1.59 -12.46 3.61
N LEU A 61 2.78 -12.43 4.21
CA LEU A 61 3.98 -13.00 3.62
C LEU A 61 4.66 -13.90 4.65
N PRO A 62 4.88 -15.19 4.36
CA PRO A 62 5.60 -16.09 5.25
C PRO A 62 6.99 -15.54 5.57
N ALA A 63 7.49 -15.76 6.80
CA ALA A 63 8.81 -15.26 7.23
C ALA A 63 9.99 -15.82 6.41
N THR A 64 9.78 -16.92 5.70
CA THR A 64 10.78 -17.60 4.86
C THR A 64 10.85 -17.06 3.43
N ALA A 65 9.86 -16.29 2.97
CA ALA A 65 9.85 -15.77 1.60
C ALA A 65 10.96 -14.72 1.39
N ALA A 66 11.55 -14.62 0.21
CA ALA A 66 12.49 -13.53 -0.06
C ALA A 66 11.71 -12.25 -0.42
N LEU A 67 12.11 -11.12 0.16
CA LEU A 67 11.73 -9.80 -0.36
C LEU A 67 12.84 -9.38 -1.32
N LEU A 68 12.52 -9.27 -2.60
CA LEU A 68 13.47 -8.78 -3.60
C LEU A 68 13.49 -7.25 -3.57
N PRO A 69 14.68 -6.62 -3.61
CA PRO A 69 14.75 -5.17 -3.79
C PRO A 69 14.13 -4.79 -5.14
N PRO A 70 13.61 -3.55 -5.30
CA PRO A 70 13.12 -3.08 -6.59
C PRO A 70 14.24 -3.16 -7.63
N SER A 71 13.91 -3.60 -8.85
CA SER A 71 14.88 -3.74 -9.94
C SER A 71 15.51 -2.39 -10.27
N ILE A 72 16.85 -2.33 -10.32
CA ILE A 72 17.61 -1.14 -10.69
C ILE A 72 17.68 -1.08 -12.23
N GLU A 73 16.54 -0.88 -12.87
CA GLU A 73 16.54 -0.56 -14.31
C GLU A 73 16.80 0.93 -14.51
N PRO A 74 17.57 1.32 -15.56
CA PRO A 74 17.88 2.72 -15.80
C PRO A 74 16.59 3.51 -15.97
N LEU A 75 16.38 4.50 -15.10
CA LEU A 75 15.17 5.34 -15.06
C LEU A 75 14.86 5.88 -16.46
N GLN A 76 13.83 5.35 -17.11
CA GLN A 76 13.07 6.16 -18.04
C GLN A 76 12.34 7.18 -17.16
N SER A 77 12.66 8.47 -17.34
CA SER A 77 12.54 9.57 -16.37
C SER A 77 11.17 9.84 -15.70
N ASN A 78 10.15 9.01 -15.88
CA ASN A 78 8.82 9.16 -15.26
C ASN A 78 8.15 7.87 -14.78
N LYS A 79 8.81 6.69 -14.84
CA LYS A 79 8.21 5.45 -14.33
C LYS A 79 8.63 5.17 -12.89
N LEU A 80 7.67 4.84 -12.03
CA LEU A 80 7.95 4.34 -10.69
C LEU A 80 8.51 2.92 -10.77
N ASN A 81 9.69 2.71 -10.20
CA ASN A 81 10.24 1.37 -10.01
C ASN A 81 9.52 0.71 -8.83
N LEU A 82 8.39 0.06 -9.13
CA LEU A 82 7.63 -0.71 -8.15
C LEU A 82 8.32 -2.06 -7.89
N PRO A 83 8.40 -2.53 -6.64
CA PRO A 83 8.94 -3.84 -6.29
C PRO A 83 8.01 -4.92 -6.80
N GLU A 84 8.58 -6.02 -7.29
CA GLU A 84 7.80 -7.16 -7.75
C GLU A 84 7.14 -7.88 -6.57
N PRO A 85 5.83 -8.12 -6.59
CA PRO A 85 5.16 -8.87 -5.53
C PRO A 85 5.69 -10.31 -5.43
N PRO A 86 6.07 -10.78 -4.24
CA PRO A 86 6.53 -12.15 -4.07
C PRO A 86 5.44 -13.16 -4.45
N ALA A 87 5.81 -14.27 -5.11
CA ALA A 87 4.88 -15.35 -5.43
C ALA A 87 4.24 -16.02 -4.20
N ALA A 88 4.86 -15.86 -3.02
CA ALA A 88 4.40 -16.40 -1.75
C ALA A 88 3.41 -15.48 -1.00
N VAL A 89 2.98 -14.36 -1.60
CA VAL A 89 1.96 -13.49 -0.98
C VAL A 89 0.63 -14.21 -0.93
N GLU A 90 0.06 -14.30 0.28
CA GLU A 90 -1.26 -14.85 0.51
C GLU A 90 -2.26 -13.71 0.69
N LEU A 91 -3.36 -13.75 -0.08
CA LEU A 91 -4.43 -12.76 -0.03
C LEU A 91 -5.69 -13.39 0.56
N THR A 92 -6.13 -12.89 1.71
CA THR A 92 -7.34 -13.33 2.41
C THR A 92 -8.39 -12.22 2.37
N PRO A 93 -9.53 -12.39 1.66
CA PRO A 93 -10.64 -11.46 1.74
C PRO A 93 -11.20 -11.41 3.17
N LEU A 94 -11.41 -10.21 3.70
CA LEU A 94 -11.94 -10.00 5.05
C LEU A 94 -13.38 -9.48 5.05
N LEU A 95 -13.71 -8.54 4.14
CA LEU A 95 -15.02 -7.92 4.08
C LEU A 95 -15.31 -7.38 2.68
N GLY A 96 -16.57 -7.49 2.28
CA GLY A 96 -17.04 -6.99 0.99
C GLY A 96 -16.65 -7.92 -0.16
N SER A 97 -17.12 -7.57 -1.34
CA SER A 97 -16.78 -8.25 -2.59
C SER A 97 -16.64 -7.21 -3.68
N ALA A 98 -15.76 -7.48 -4.64
CA ALA A 98 -15.74 -6.66 -5.84
C ALA A 98 -17.02 -6.88 -6.66
N PRO A 99 -17.52 -5.86 -7.37
CA PRO A 99 -18.77 -5.95 -8.14
C PRO A 99 -18.65 -6.83 -9.40
N SER A 100 -17.44 -7.21 -9.81
CA SER A 100 -17.18 -8.10 -10.95
C SER A 100 -15.90 -8.90 -10.75
N ALA A 101 -15.73 -9.99 -11.52
CA ALA A 101 -14.52 -10.81 -11.49
C ALA A 101 -13.26 -10.02 -11.90
N HIS A 102 -13.36 -9.14 -12.91
CA HIS A 102 -12.28 -8.24 -13.32
C HIS A 102 -11.85 -7.32 -12.17
N MET A 103 -12.82 -6.68 -11.50
CA MET A 103 -12.53 -5.82 -10.35
C MET A 103 -11.96 -6.60 -9.17
N GLN A 104 -12.38 -7.86 -8.98
CA GLN A 104 -11.80 -8.73 -7.95
C GLN A 104 -10.31 -8.98 -8.22
N THR A 105 -9.96 -9.32 -9.47
CA THR A 105 -8.56 -9.51 -9.89
C THR A 105 -7.75 -8.24 -9.72
N LEU A 106 -8.30 -7.08 -10.11
CA LEU A 106 -7.66 -5.79 -9.87
C LEU A 106 -7.45 -5.55 -8.38
N HIS A 107 -8.46 -5.72 -7.54
CA HIS A 107 -8.35 -5.52 -6.11
C HIS A 107 -7.26 -6.41 -5.47
N SER A 108 -7.15 -7.67 -5.91
CA SER A 108 -6.06 -8.57 -5.50
C SER A 108 -4.68 -8.04 -5.93
N LEU A 109 -4.57 -7.53 -7.17
CA LEU A 109 -3.33 -6.92 -7.67
C LEU A 109 -2.93 -5.69 -6.84
N TYR A 110 -3.87 -4.78 -6.58
CA TYR A 110 -3.63 -3.61 -5.72
C TYR A 110 -3.18 -4.03 -4.32
N ALA A 111 -3.88 -4.98 -3.69
CA ALA A 111 -3.56 -5.44 -2.35
C ALA A 111 -2.14 -6.05 -2.27
N SER A 112 -1.80 -6.91 -3.23
CA SER A 112 -0.48 -7.54 -3.31
C SER A 112 0.64 -6.51 -3.52
N GLN A 113 0.44 -5.57 -4.44
CA GLN A 113 1.43 -4.53 -4.73
C GLN A 113 1.63 -3.58 -3.53
N ILE A 114 0.55 -3.10 -2.92
CA ILE A 114 0.59 -2.21 -1.76
C ILE A 114 1.32 -2.89 -0.59
N ALA A 115 1.00 -4.15 -0.32
CA ALA A 115 1.64 -4.92 0.74
C ALA A 115 3.15 -5.07 0.48
N THR A 116 3.52 -5.34 -0.76
CA THR A 116 4.92 -5.44 -1.19
C THR A 116 5.67 -4.13 -0.98
N ILE A 117 5.08 -3.00 -1.36
CA ILE A 117 5.68 -1.68 -1.13
C ILE A 117 5.92 -1.44 0.37
N ILE A 118 4.94 -1.75 1.21
CA ILE A 118 5.05 -1.61 2.67
C ILE A 118 6.17 -2.47 3.24
N TRP A 119 6.25 -3.74 2.85
CA TRP A 119 7.29 -4.64 3.36
C TRP A 119 8.69 -4.22 2.89
N THR A 120 8.81 -3.80 1.63
CA THR A 120 10.09 -3.37 1.05
C THR A 120 10.58 -2.08 1.73
N GLU A 121 9.76 -1.03 1.80
CA GLU A 121 10.17 0.23 2.45
C GLU A 121 10.38 0.02 3.96
N GLY A 122 9.55 -0.80 4.62
CA GLY A 122 9.71 -1.15 6.02
C GLY A 122 11.05 -1.84 6.32
N SER A 123 11.50 -2.73 5.41
CA SER A 123 12.79 -3.43 5.55
C SER A 123 14.01 -2.52 5.38
N GLN A 124 13.89 -1.44 4.60
CA GLN A 124 15.00 -0.51 4.33
C GLN A 124 15.23 0.49 5.46
N HIS A 125 14.18 0.88 6.19
CA HIS A 125 14.24 1.93 7.21
C HIS A 125 14.51 1.45 8.64
N GLY A 126 14.98 0.21 8.83
CA GLY A 126 15.40 -0.28 10.14
C GLY A 126 14.27 -0.40 11.17
N LEU A 127 13.00 -0.30 10.76
CA LEU A 127 11.93 -0.92 11.52
C LEU A 127 12.23 -2.41 11.49
N GLU A 128 12.39 -3.03 12.66
CA GLU A 128 12.29 -4.48 12.89
C GLU A 128 11.53 -5.14 11.75
N SER A 129 12.15 -6.14 11.09
CA SER A 129 11.78 -6.90 9.89
C SER A 129 10.36 -7.47 9.89
N SER A 130 9.40 -6.60 10.15
CA SER A 130 8.08 -6.95 10.56
C SER A 130 7.31 -7.01 9.26
N ARG A 131 7.32 -8.20 8.68
CA ARG A 131 6.39 -8.69 7.66
C ARG A 131 4.98 -8.73 8.25
N LYS A 132 4.58 -7.63 8.87
CA LYS A 132 3.28 -7.39 9.45
C LYS A 132 2.26 -7.66 8.37
N SER A 133 1.15 -8.27 8.76
CA SER A 133 0.03 -8.41 7.86
C SER A 133 -0.38 -7.01 7.39
N VAL A 134 -0.65 -6.87 6.09
CA VAL A 134 -1.11 -5.60 5.52
C VAL A 134 -2.58 -5.77 5.20
N VAL A 135 -3.43 -4.94 5.80
CA VAL A 135 -4.87 -4.92 5.53
C VAL A 135 -5.16 -3.77 4.57
N VAL A 136 -5.64 -4.09 3.37
CA VAL A 136 -5.89 -3.13 2.29
C VAL A 136 -7.39 -3.03 2.04
N GLY A 137 -7.97 -1.84 2.24
CA GLY A 137 -9.35 -1.52 1.89
C GLY A 137 -9.41 -0.76 0.57
N LEU A 138 -10.21 -1.24 -0.38
CA LEU A 138 -10.32 -0.70 -1.73
C LEU A 138 -11.76 -0.34 -2.07
N ALA A 139 -12.01 0.95 -2.28
CA ALA A 139 -13.29 1.49 -2.76
C ALA A 139 -13.07 2.39 -3.98
N LEU A 140 -12.76 1.76 -5.11
CA LEU A 140 -12.56 2.44 -6.39
C LEU A 140 -13.88 2.56 -7.14
N ALA A 141 -14.13 3.70 -7.79
CA ALA A 141 -15.33 3.91 -8.58
C ALA A 141 -15.21 3.15 -9.91
N LYS A 142 -16.29 2.49 -10.37
CA LYS A 142 -16.33 1.84 -11.69
C LYS A 142 -15.94 2.86 -12.77
N THR A 143 -15.10 2.45 -13.71
CA THR A 143 -14.88 3.25 -14.93
C THR A 143 -16.11 3.05 -15.82
N PRO A 144 -16.74 4.13 -16.33
CA PRO A 144 -17.83 3.97 -17.30
C PRO A 144 -17.30 3.16 -18.48
N ASP A 145 -18.12 2.26 -19.03
CA ASP A 145 -17.75 1.36 -20.13
C ASP A 145 -17.50 2.20 -21.41
N SER A 146 -16.32 2.82 -21.48
CA SER A 146 -15.79 3.52 -22.65
C SER A 146 -14.90 2.55 -23.40
N GLU A 147 -14.91 2.64 -24.73
CA GLU A 147 -14.33 1.69 -25.70
C GLU A 147 -13.13 0.90 -25.16
N ALA A 148 -13.15 -0.42 -25.38
CA ALA A 148 -12.29 -1.43 -24.72
C ALA A 148 -10.78 -1.14 -24.69
N GLY A 149 -10.26 -0.26 -25.56
CA GLY A 149 -8.86 0.20 -25.54
C GLY A 149 -8.56 1.29 -24.50
N SER A 150 -9.52 2.17 -24.19
CA SER A 150 -9.34 3.31 -23.27
C SER A 150 -9.39 2.92 -21.80
N THR A 151 -10.22 1.92 -21.46
CA THR A 151 -10.41 1.45 -20.08
C THR A 151 -9.10 0.93 -19.49
N GLY A 152 -8.31 0.17 -20.26
CA GLY A 152 -7.04 -0.37 -19.79
C GLY A 152 -5.96 0.68 -19.52
N GLN A 153 -5.96 1.80 -20.27
CA GLN A 153 -5.02 2.89 -19.99
C GLN A 153 -5.41 3.63 -18.71
N VAL A 154 -6.70 3.94 -18.55
CA VAL A 154 -7.23 4.58 -17.34
C VAL A 154 -6.95 3.74 -16.09
N GLU A 155 -7.12 2.42 -16.17
CA GLU A 155 -6.80 1.51 -15.07
C GLU A 155 -5.31 1.50 -14.71
N ARG A 156 -4.42 1.57 -15.71
CA ARG A 156 -2.97 1.67 -15.49
C ARG A 156 -2.58 2.99 -14.86
N ASP A 157 -3.09 4.10 -15.38
CA ASP A 157 -2.83 5.44 -14.82
C ASP A 157 -3.33 5.53 -13.38
N LEU A 158 -4.49 4.93 -13.10
CA LEU A 158 -5.03 4.82 -11.74
C LEU A 158 -4.12 3.98 -10.83
N PHE A 159 -3.67 2.83 -11.32
CA PHE A 159 -2.80 1.93 -10.57
C PHE A 159 -1.47 2.60 -10.24
N GLU A 160 -0.79 3.15 -11.24
CA GLU A 160 0.49 3.86 -11.06
C GLU A 160 0.32 5.07 -10.13
N GLY A 161 -0.75 5.85 -10.32
CA GLY A 161 -1.07 6.99 -9.47
C GLY A 161 -1.27 6.62 -8.00
N VAL A 162 -2.02 5.54 -7.72
CA VAL A 162 -2.23 5.04 -6.36
C VAL A 162 -0.94 4.55 -5.75
N MET A 163 -0.13 3.77 -6.48
CA MET A 163 1.15 3.29 -5.97
C MET A 163 2.10 4.45 -5.66
N ARG A 164 2.09 5.50 -6.47
CA ARG A 164 2.82 6.75 -6.19
C ARG A 164 2.40 7.38 -4.87
N MET A 165 1.09 7.55 -4.67
CA MET A 165 0.56 8.12 -3.42
C MET A 165 0.98 7.31 -2.19
N VAL A 166 0.97 5.99 -2.29
CA VAL A 166 1.44 5.10 -1.21
C VAL A 166 2.93 5.30 -0.95
N TYR A 167 3.75 5.33 -2.01
CA TYR A 167 5.19 5.59 -1.92
C TYR A 167 5.50 6.93 -1.25
N ASP A 168 4.89 8.01 -1.72
CA ASP A 168 5.11 9.35 -1.21
C ASP A 168 4.70 9.46 0.27
N LEU A 169 3.61 8.81 0.68
CA LEU A 169 3.17 8.76 2.08
C LEU A 169 4.13 7.98 3.00
N LEU A 170 4.77 6.93 2.49
CA LEU A 170 5.73 6.16 3.28
C LEU A 170 7.04 6.93 3.49
N ARG A 171 7.47 7.71 2.50
CA ARG A 171 8.73 8.48 2.50
C ARG A 171 8.65 9.88 3.10
N SER A 172 7.44 10.42 3.28
CA SER A 172 7.21 11.75 3.86
C SER A 172 7.19 11.79 5.38
N GLY A 173 7.42 10.67 6.06
CA GLY A 173 7.50 10.56 7.53
C GLY A 173 8.88 10.13 8.00
#